data_AF-A0A8B9JXY1-F1
#
_entry.id   AF-A0A8B9JXY1-F1
#
_cell.length_a   1.000
_cell.length_b   1.000
_cell.length_c   1.000
_cell.angle_alpha   90.00
_cell.angle_beta   90.00
_cell.angle_gamma   90.00
#
_symmetry.space_group_name_H-M   'P 1'
#
loop_
_entity.id
_entity.type
_entity.pdbx_description
1 polymer ?
#
loop_
_entity_poly.entity_id
_entity_poly.type
_entity_poly.pdbx_seq_one_letter_code
_entity_poly.pdbx_strand_id
1 'polypeptide(L)'
;HSGSTLLAVNSSTFYLFLSGFIGYAPNINRLVKQWNLHDNDDDQLFYTKTYLDPVQRESLNMTLDHKCQIFQNLNGAVDEVLLKFATDRVRVRNTVYDSLPVVIHGNINTKIYLNYLANYVPNAWTYERGCGVCDQDMMDLSQLAVSKPARTQFSLVLNLVKSKKLIKDPVLCLCLFYLLSRDLCRRDSECDYYLSIDADVMLTNRQTLKLLMEQNRKIIGPLVTRHSKLWSNFWGALSLDGYYARSEDYIEIVQGKRTIQREKDSPSPESFHMLRPPKGVFMYITNRHEFGRLISTANYNTSRLNNDLWQIFENPVEWREKYIHPNYTQIFTHNHLEQPCPDVFWFPVLSERACDELVEEMEHFGSWSGGRHEDKRITGGYESVPTDDIHMRQIDYDKEWLHFLREFISPVTLKVFSGYYTKVGWTEPSRTWKTLLKPAGGGCRFHRYNCSIESPRKGWSFMHPGRLTHLHEGLPTTGGTRYIAVSFVDP
;
A
#
# COMPACT_ATOMS: atom_id res chain seq x y z
N HIS A 1 -37.99 16.83 -41.08
CA HIS A 1 -36.73 16.63 -41.79
C HIS A 1 -36.24 17.95 -42.37
N SER A 2 -35.37 18.67 -41.66
CA SER A 2 -34.60 19.78 -42.20
C SER A 2 -33.17 19.59 -41.71
N GLY A 3 -32.24 19.44 -42.66
CA GLY A 3 -30.87 19.03 -42.36
C GLY A 3 -30.01 20.19 -41.88
N SER A 4 -29.85 20.32 -40.56
CA SER A 4 -28.98 21.32 -39.94
C SER A 4 -27.58 20.77 -39.68
N THR A 5 -26.58 21.66 -39.69
CA THR A 5 -25.23 21.39 -39.18
C THR A 5 -25.25 21.72 -37.69
N LEU A 6 -25.05 20.71 -36.83
CA LEU A 6 -25.05 20.86 -35.38
C LEU A 6 -23.61 20.96 -34.86
N LEU A 7 -23.32 22.04 -34.15
CA LEU A 7 -22.02 22.36 -33.56
C LEU A 7 -22.07 22.15 -32.05
N ALA A 8 -20.97 21.66 -31.47
CA ALA A 8 -20.87 21.49 -30.03
C ALA A 8 -20.86 22.85 -29.29
N VAL A 9 -21.55 22.90 -28.15
CA VAL A 9 -21.59 24.06 -27.26
C VAL A 9 -21.25 23.63 -25.85
N ASN A 10 -20.79 24.59 -25.05
CA ASN A 10 -20.57 24.35 -23.64
C ASN A 10 -21.90 24.51 -22.87
N SER A 11 -22.23 23.55 -22.01
CA SER A 11 -23.47 23.59 -21.23
C SER A 11 -23.62 24.85 -20.37
N SER A 12 -22.49 25.41 -19.92
CA SER A 12 -22.42 26.56 -19.02
C SER A 12 -22.11 27.89 -19.74
N THR A 13 -21.79 27.88 -21.03
CA THR A 13 -21.54 29.11 -21.79
C THR A 13 -22.11 29.05 -23.21
N PHE A 14 -22.80 30.13 -23.63
CA PHE A 14 -23.43 30.28 -24.95
C PHE A 14 -22.47 30.33 -26.15
N TYR A 15 -21.19 30.00 -25.96
CA TYR A 15 -20.15 30.10 -26.98
C TYR A 15 -19.92 28.77 -27.71
N LEU A 16 -19.65 28.86 -29.00
CA LEU A 16 -19.26 27.74 -29.86
C LEU A 16 -17.89 27.21 -29.41
N PHE A 17 -17.80 25.90 -29.21
CA PHE A 17 -16.53 25.20 -29.03
C PHE A 17 -16.36 24.22 -30.19
N LEU A 18 -15.23 24.31 -30.89
CA LEU A 18 -14.93 23.38 -31.98
C LEU A 18 -14.38 22.05 -31.43
N SER A 19 -15.17 21.41 -30.58
CA SER A 19 -14.87 20.08 -30.06
C SER A 19 -15.39 18.95 -30.93
N GLY A 20 -16.36 19.26 -31.77
CA GLY A 20 -16.99 18.36 -32.70
C GLY A 20 -18.18 19.04 -33.36
N PHE A 21 -18.46 18.68 -34.59
CA PHE A 21 -19.66 19.07 -35.30
C PHE A 21 -20.10 17.95 -36.22
N ILE A 22 -21.40 17.91 -36.48
CA ILE A 22 -22.02 16.92 -37.35
C ILE A 22 -23.01 17.62 -38.27
N GLY A 23 -23.10 17.17 -39.51
CA GLY A 23 -23.95 17.80 -40.50
C GLY A 23 -23.86 17.09 -41.83
N TYR A 24 -24.69 17.52 -42.77
CA TYR A 24 -24.69 16.96 -44.12
C TYR A 24 -23.41 17.35 -44.86
N ALA A 25 -22.81 16.40 -45.56
CA ALA A 25 -21.56 16.59 -46.27
C ALA A 25 -21.55 17.84 -47.20
N PRO A 26 -22.62 18.18 -47.95
CA PRO A 26 -22.64 19.40 -48.75
C PRO A 26 -22.56 20.70 -47.93
N ASN A 27 -23.12 20.73 -46.72
CA ASN A 27 -23.08 21.91 -45.84
C ASN A 27 -21.68 22.04 -45.21
N ILE A 28 -21.14 20.93 -44.71
CA ILE A 28 -19.78 20.90 -44.16
C ILE A 28 -18.76 21.25 -45.24
N ASN A 29 -18.88 20.70 -46.46
CA ASN A 29 -17.96 20.99 -47.55
C ASN A 29 -17.95 22.48 -47.92
N ARG A 30 -19.13 23.13 -47.96
CA ARG A 30 -19.24 24.58 -48.20
C ARG A 30 -18.59 25.39 -47.08
N LEU A 31 -18.75 24.97 -45.83
CA LEU A 31 -18.15 25.62 -44.67
C LEU A 31 -16.62 25.50 -44.68
N VAL A 32 -16.07 24.28 -44.78
CA VAL A 32 -14.61 24.07 -44.69
C VAL A 32 -13.85 24.61 -45.90
N LYS A 33 -14.48 24.72 -47.07
CA LYS A 33 -13.90 25.37 -48.27
C LYS A 33 -13.63 26.87 -48.08
N GLN A 34 -14.28 27.51 -47.11
CA GLN A 34 -14.03 28.91 -46.79
C GLN A 34 -12.73 29.11 -46.00
N TRP A 35 -12.09 28.02 -45.55
CA TRP A 35 -10.79 28.10 -44.87
C TRP A 35 -9.70 28.56 -45.84
N ASN A 36 -9.21 29.77 -45.62
CA ASN A 36 -8.11 30.39 -46.36
C ASN A 36 -7.01 30.89 -45.42
N LEU A 37 -7.00 30.40 -44.18
CA LEU A 37 -6.09 30.76 -43.10
C LEU A 37 -4.88 29.80 -43.06
N HIS A 38 -3.86 30.14 -42.28
CA HIS A 38 -2.67 29.33 -42.09
C HIS A 38 -2.92 28.12 -41.18
N ASP A 39 -2.10 27.07 -41.30
CA ASP A 39 -2.23 25.83 -40.51
C ASP A 39 -2.17 26.04 -38.98
N ASN A 40 -1.56 27.13 -38.53
CA ASN A 40 -1.44 27.48 -37.11
C ASN A 40 -2.53 28.45 -36.64
N ASP A 41 -3.43 28.89 -37.53
CA ASP A 41 -4.52 29.78 -37.16
C ASP A 41 -5.59 29.03 -36.37
N ASP A 42 -6.27 29.76 -35.49
CA ASP A 42 -7.28 29.21 -34.58
C ASP A 42 -8.52 28.76 -35.37
N ASP A 43 -8.70 27.44 -35.42
CA ASP A 43 -9.84 26.79 -36.05
C ASP A 43 -11.15 27.18 -35.36
N GLN A 44 -11.22 27.15 -34.03
CA GLN A 44 -12.38 27.57 -33.26
C GLN A 44 -12.80 29.00 -33.57
N LEU A 45 -11.85 29.93 -33.74
CA LEU A 45 -12.14 31.32 -34.09
C LEU A 45 -12.78 31.44 -35.48
N PHE A 46 -12.30 30.68 -36.46
CA PHE A 46 -12.89 30.64 -37.80
C PHE A 46 -14.36 30.22 -37.76
N TYR A 47 -14.67 29.06 -37.17
CA TYR A 47 -16.04 28.57 -37.12
C TYR A 47 -16.95 29.46 -36.27
N THR A 48 -16.41 30.08 -35.22
CA THR A 48 -17.15 31.05 -34.40
C THR A 48 -17.54 32.27 -35.22
N LYS A 49 -16.60 32.85 -36.00
CA LYS A 49 -16.88 33.99 -36.87
C LYS A 49 -17.93 33.64 -37.93
N THR A 50 -17.83 32.47 -38.54
CA THR A 50 -18.81 32.01 -39.53
C THR A 50 -20.19 31.79 -38.92
N TYR A 51 -20.28 31.29 -37.68
CA TYR A 51 -21.55 31.13 -36.99
C TYR A 51 -22.18 32.46 -36.54
N LEU A 52 -21.37 33.45 -36.17
CA LEU A 52 -21.84 34.76 -35.73
C LEU A 52 -22.36 35.62 -36.89
N ASP A 53 -21.94 35.35 -38.13
CA ASP A 53 -22.51 35.97 -39.33
C ASP A 53 -23.94 35.40 -39.58
N PRO A 54 -25.01 36.22 -39.46
CA PRO A 54 -26.38 35.75 -39.63
C PRO A 54 -26.66 35.16 -41.01
N VAL A 55 -26.05 35.72 -42.06
CA VAL A 55 -26.26 35.31 -43.45
C VAL A 55 -25.61 33.96 -43.69
N GLN A 56 -24.37 33.79 -43.22
CA GLN A 56 -23.67 32.51 -43.28
C GLN A 56 -24.39 31.44 -42.45
N ARG A 57 -24.78 31.75 -41.21
CA ARG A 57 -25.48 30.83 -40.32
C ARG A 57 -26.78 30.30 -40.91
N GLU A 58 -27.59 31.16 -41.52
CA GLU A 58 -28.84 30.76 -42.15
C GLU A 58 -28.59 29.96 -43.43
N SER A 59 -27.65 30.41 -44.29
CA SER A 59 -27.34 29.74 -45.56
C SER A 59 -26.71 28.34 -45.40
N LEU A 60 -25.97 28.13 -44.32
CA LEU A 60 -25.32 26.85 -43.95
C LEU A 60 -26.16 26.03 -42.97
N ASN A 61 -27.32 26.55 -42.54
CA ASN A 61 -28.24 25.96 -41.57
C ASN A 61 -27.50 25.49 -40.30
N MET A 62 -26.70 26.39 -39.72
CA MET A 62 -25.86 26.08 -38.55
C MET A 62 -26.67 26.25 -37.25
N THR A 63 -26.53 25.27 -36.36
CA THR A 63 -27.19 25.20 -35.06
C THR A 63 -26.20 24.72 -34.00
N LEU A 64 -26.57 24.91 -32.74
CA LEU A 64 -25.74 24.64 -31.58
C LEU A 64 -26.41 23.62 -30.66
N ASP A 65 -25.64 22.63 -30.17
CA ASP A 65 -26.12 21.61 -29.22
C ASP A 65 -26.19 22.15 -27.79
N HIS A 66 -27.15 23.05 -27.53
CA HIS A 66 -27.29 23.74 -26.25
C HIS A 66 -27.63 22.84 -25.06
N LYS A 67 -28.14 21.63 -25.30
CA LYS A 67 -28.59 20.68 -24.26
C LYS A 67 -27.67 19.46 -24.13
N CYS A 68 -26.51 19.49 -24.77
CA CYS A 68 -25.53 18.41 -24.76
C CYS A 68 -26.13 17.04 -25.14
N GLN A 69 -27.03 17.02 -26.12
CA GLN A 69 -27.67 15.77 -26.57
C GLN A 69 -26.69 14.88 -27.31
N ILE A 70 -25.76 15.48 -28.05
CA ILE A 70 -24.73 14.80 -28.83
C ILE A 70 -23.36 15.04 -28.23
N PHE A 71 -23.02 16.29 -27.91
CA PHE A 71 -21.68 16.69 -27.49
C PHE A 71 -21.65 17.18 -26.04
N GLN A 72 -20.76 16.61 -25.23
CA GLN A 72 -20.44 17.08 -23.88
C GLN A 72 -19.00 17.60 -23.84
N ASN A 73 -18.87 18.93 -23.77
CA ASN A 73 -17.62 19.57 -23.41
C ASN A 73 -17.46 19.56 -21.88
N LEU A 74 -16.29 19.19 -21.37
CA LEU A 74 -16.08 19.06 -19.92
C LEU A 74 -15.64 20.37 -19.26
N ASN A 75 -14.95 21.27 -19.99
CA ASN A 75 -14.44 22.51 -19.41
C ASN A 75 -15.58 23.44 -18.96
N GLY A 76 -15.70 23.67 -17.66
CA GLY A 76 -16.78 24.46 -17.06
C GLY A 76 -18.08 23.68 -16.84
N ALA A 77 -18.07 22.35 -17.03
CA ALA A 77 -19.25 21.49 -16.89
C ALA A 77 -18.95 20.18 -16.14
N VAL A 78 -17.81 20.10 -15.45
CA VAL A 78 -17.36 18.90 -14.71
C VAL A 78 -18.40 18.49 -13.66
N ASP A 79 -18.95 19.46 -12.92
CA ASP A 79 -19.94 19.21 -11.86
C ASP A 79 -21.32 18.79 -12.39
N GLU A 80 -21.56 18.92 -13.70
CA GLU A 80 -22.81 18.52 -14.36
C GLU A 80 -22.76 17.08 -14.88
N VAL A 81 -21.59 16.44 -14.87
CA VAL A 81 -21.32 15.17 -15.54
C VAL A 81 -21.18 14.05 -14.52
N LEU A 82 -21.95 12.98 -14.68
CA LEU A 82 -21.86 11.77 -13.86
C LEU A 82 -21.81 10.50 -14.71
N LEU A 83 -21.18 9.45 -14.20
CA LEU A 83 -21.21 8.10 -14.80
C LEU A 83 -22.58 7.45 -14.55
N LYS A 84 -23.22 7.00 -15.63
CA LYS A 84 -24.44 6.20 -15.64
C LYS A 84 -24.09 4.77 -16.03
N PHE A 85 -24.13 3.87 -15.05
CA PHE A 85 -23.90 2.44 -15.26
C PHE A 85 -25.18 1.78 -15.78
N ALA A 86 -25.05 1.07 -16.91
CA ALA A 86 -26.00 0.06 -17.36
C ALA A 86 -25.38 -1.32 -17.16
N THR A 87 -26.12 -2.38 -17.51
CA THR A 87 -25.67 -3.78 -17.38
C THR A 87 -24.43 -4.07 -18.23
N ASP A 88 -24.47 -3.68 -19.52
CA ASP A 88 -23.43 -4.03 -20.50
C ASP A 88 -22.44 -2.90 -20.80
N ARG A 89 -22.74 -1.67 -20.39
CA ARG A 89 -22.00 -0.45 -20.75
C ARG A 89 -22.14 0.66 -19.71
N VAL A 90 -21.23 1.62 -19.73
CA VAL A 90 -21.27 2.86 -18.95
C VAL A 90 -21.40 4.04 -19.91
N ARG A 91 -22.21 5.02 -19.55
CA ARG A 91 -22.33 6.29 -20.30
C ARG A 91 -22.13 7.47 -19.38
N VAL A 92 -21.92 8.64 -19.96
CA VAL A 92 -22.03 9.92 -19.23
C VAL A 92 -23.47 10.40 -19.27
N ARG A 93 -23.95 10.96 -18.15
CA ARG A 93 -25.20 11.72 -18.05
C ARG A 93 -24.87 13.16 -17.67
N ASN A 94 -25.42 14.11 -18.41
CA ASN A 94 -25.48 15.51 -17.96
C ASN A 94 -26.70 15.66 -17.04
N THR A 95 -26.50 16.09 -15.80
CA THR A 95 -27.55 16.19 -14.79
C THR A 95 -28.43 17.44 -14.93
N VAL A 96 -27.90 18.50 -15.55
CA VAL A 96 -28.62 19.77 -15.77
C VAL A 96 -29.68 19.62 -16.86
N TYR A 97 -29.34 18.95 -17.97
CA TYR A 97 -30.23 18.78 -19.12
C TYR A 97 -30.87 17.40 -19.22
N ASP A 98 -30.53 16.50 -18.29
CA ASP A 98 -30.90 15.08 -18.32
C ASP A 98 -30.61 14.39 -19.67
N SER A 99 -29.47 14.74 -20.27
CA SER A 99 -29.04 14.20 -21.56
C SER A 99 -27.99 13.10 -21.41
N LEU A 100 -27.95 12.21 -22.39
CA LEU A 100 -26.94 11.16 -22.52
C LEU A 100 -26.09 11.46 -23.77
N PRO A 101 -25.03 12.29 -23.65
CA PRO A 101 -24.18 12.65 -24.77
C PRO A 101 -23.55 11.43 -25.42
N VAL A 102 -23.25 11.57 -26.71
CA VAL A 102 -22.58 10.54 -27.53
C VAL A 102 -21.08 10.77 -27.53
N VAL A 103 -20.66 12.03 -27.63
CA VAL A 103 -19.25 12.45 -27.66
C VAL A 103 -18.94 13.19 -26.37
N ILE A 104 -17.89 12.75 -25.69
CA ILE A 104 -17.35 13.41 -24.50
C ILE A 104 -16.01 14.00 -24.89
N HIS A 105 -15.84 15.31 -24.71
CA HIS A 105 -14.63 16.01 -25.08
C HIS A 105 -14.00 16.71 -23.87
N GLY A 106 -12.82 16.25 -23.48
CA GLY A 106 -12.00 16.90 -22.46
C GLY A 106 -11.26 18.11 -23.04
N ASN A 107 -11.95 19.22 -23.27
CA ASN A 107 -11.31 20.46 -23.75
C ASN A 107 -10.47 21.16 -22.66
N ILE A 108 -9.47 21.93 -23.09
CA ILE A 108 -8.60 22.75 -22.24
C ILE A 108 -7.93 21.88 -21.14
N ASN A 109 -8.26 22.12 -19.87
CA ASN A 109 -7.59 21.52 -18.71
C ASN A 109 -8.33 20.28 -18.14
N THR A 110 -9.31 19.73 -18.88
CA THR A 110 -10.16 18.62 -18.41
C THR A 110 -9.73 17.24 -18.92
N LYS A 111 -8.53 17.11 -19.51
CA LYS A 111 -7.98 15.84 -20.01
C LYS A 111 -7.93 14.76 -18.93
N ILE A 112 -7.55 15.14 -17.70
CA ILE A 112 -7.47 14.21 -16.56
C ILE A 112 -8.85 13.68 -16.18
N TYR A 113 -9.87 14.55 -16.17
CA TYR A 113 -11.24 14.12 -15.90
C TYR A 113 -11.79 13.24 -17.02
N LEU A 114 -11.43 13.51 -18.28
CA LEU A 114 -11.74 12.62 -19.40
C LEU A 114 -11.10 11.24 -19.22
N ASN A 115 -9.84 11.18 -18.77
CA ASN A 115 -9.15 9.92 -18.48
C ASN A 115 -9.88 9.12 -17.40
N TYR A 116 -10.38 9.79 -16.34
CA TYR A 116 -11.24 9.16 -15.34
C TYR A 116 -12.48 8.50 -15.96
N LEU A 117 -13.24 9.25 -16.77
CA LEU A 117 -14.45 8.73 -17.44
C LEU A 117 -14.14 7.57 -18.39
N ALA A 118 -13.01 7.63 -19.11
CA ALA A 118 -12.57 6.64 -20.08
C ALA A 118 -12.20 5.28 -19.45
N ASN A 119 -11.91 5.23 -18.14
CA ASN A 119 -11.71 3.96 -17.44
C ASN A 119 -13.01 3.11 -17.36
N TYR A 120 -14.16 3.72 -17.68
CA TYR A 120 -15.47 3.09 -17.62
C TYR A 120 -16.15 3.10 -18.99
N VAL A 121 -16.22 4.26 -19.62
CA VAL A 121 -17.01 4.49 -20.84
C VAL A 121 -16.28 3.98 -22.09
N PRO A 122 -16.97 3.28 -23.02
CA PRO A 122 -18.32 2.75 -22.89
C PRO A 122 -18.36 1.39 -22.21
N ASN A 123 -17.28 0.62 -22.27
CA ASN A 123 -17.23 -0.77 -21.81
C ASN A 123 -15.85 -1.15 -21.25
N ALA A 124 -15.03 -0.16 -20.89
CA ALA A 124 -13.70 -0.38 -20.34
C ALA A 124 -13.79 -1.10 -18.98
N TRP A 125 -14.76 -0.72 -18.15
CA TRP A 125 -15.12 -1.44 -16.93
C TRP A 125 -16.63 -1.46 -16.70
N THR A 126 -17.19 -2.61 -16.33
CA THR A 126 -18.63 -2.80 -16.03
C THR A 126 -18.82 -3.70 -14.81
N TYR A 127 -19.99 -3.66 -14.16
CA TYR A 127 -20.27 -4.52 -13.01
C TYR A 127 -20.32 -6.01 -13.37
N GLU A 128 -20.82 -6.37 -14.56
CA GLU A 128 -20.97 -7.76 -14.97
C GLU A 128 -19.66 -8.39 -15.45
N ARG A 129 -18.86 -7.65 -16.23
CA ARG A 129 -17.65 -8.18 -16.87
C ARG A 129 -16.35 -7.76 -16.21
N GLY A 130 -16.40 -6.85 -15.24
CA GLY A 130 -15.20 -6.18 -14.74
C GLY A 130 -14.52 -5.38 -15.85
N CYS A 131 -13.18 -5.43 -15.89
CA CYS A 131 -12.38 -4.70 -16.88
C CYS A 131 -12.35 -5.42 -18.24
N GLY A 132 -12.96 -4.82 -19.27
CA GLY A 132 -13.01 -5.38 -20.63
C GLY A 132 -11.76 -5.13 -21.49
N VAL A 133 -10.87 -4.24 -21.04
CA VAL A 133 -9.65 -3.83 -21.77
C VAL A 133 -8.36 -4.36 -21.14
N CYS A 134 -8.43 -4.92 -19.93
CA CYS A 134 -7.26 -5.32 -19.16
C CYS A 134 -6.50 -6.51 -19.75
N ASP A 135 -7.18 -7.33 -20.55
CA ASP A 135 -6.61 -8.49 -21.26
C ASP A 135 -6.31 -8.19 -22.73
N GLN A 136 -6.52 -6.95 -23.17
CA GLN A 136 -6.20 -6.53 -24.53
C GLN A 136 -4.69 -6.23 -24.67
N ASP A 137 -4.13 -6.70 -25.78
CA ASP A 137 -2.74 -6.51 -26.18
C ASP A 137 -1.70 -7.06 -25.17
N MET A 138 -2.07 -8.12 -24.45
CA MET A 138 -1.17 -8.81 -23.52
C MET A 138 0.05 -9.38 -24.26
N MET A 139 1.23 -9.17 -23.71
CA MET A 139 2.49 -9.69 -24.24
C MET A 139 2.72 -11.13 -23.76
N ASP A 140 2.94 -12.04 -24.70
CA ASP A 140 3.35 -13.41 -24.39
C ASP A 140 4.87 -13.47 -24.16
N LEU A 141 5.26 -13.55 -22.89
CA LEU A 141 6.67 -13.60 -22.50
C LEU A 141 7.36 -14.93 -22.84
N SER A 142 6.61 -15.99 -23.21
CA SER A 142 7.22 -17.26 -23.60
C SER A 142 8.03 -17.14 -24.91
N GLN A 143 7.66 -16.19 -25.77
CA GLN A 143 8.31 -15.95 -27.05
C GLN A 143 9.63 -15.19 -26.91
N LEU A 144 9.81 -14.40 -25.85
CA LEU A 144 11.07 -13.70 -25.55
C LEU A 144 12.19 -14.64 -25.10
N ALA A 145 11.86 -15.79 -24.52
CA ALA A 145 12.86 -16.76 -24.05
C ALA A 145 13.73 -17.35 -25.19
N VAL A 146 13.28 -17.24 -26.44
CA VAL A 146 13.97 -17.81 -27.62
C VAL A 146 14.98 -16.82 -28.23
N SER A 147 14.86 -15.51 -27.96
CA SER A 147 15.71 -14.46 -28.55
C SER A 147 16.19 -13.46 -27.49
N LYS A 148 17.25 -13.84 -26.76
CA LYS A 148 17.87 -13.10 -25.64
C LYS A 148 16.97 -12.94 -24.40
N PRO A 149 17.49 -13.16 -23.17
CA PRO A 149 16.73 -12.83 -21.97
C PRO A 149 16.50 -11.32 -21.94
N ALA A 150 15.23 -10.88 -21.89
CA ALA A 150 14.88 -9.48 -21.66
C ALA A 150 15.62 -9.00 -20.40
N ARG A 151 16.57 -8.08 -20.58
CA ARG A 151 17.40 -7.59 -19.47
C ARG A 151 16.67 -6.43 -18.81
N THR A 152 15.97 -6.73 -17.72
CA THR A 152 15.43 -5.69 -16.84
C THR A 152 16.57 -5.11 -16.03
N GLN A 153 16.89 -3.83 -16.24
CA GLN A 153 17.80 -3.14 -15.33
C GLN A 153 17.02 -2.79 -14.06
N PHE A 154 17.29 -3.54 -12.99
CA PHE A 154 16.76 -3.23 -11.67
C PHE A 154 17.50 -2.02 -11.11
N SER A 155 16.85 -0.86 -11.14
CA SER A 155 17.23 0.18 -10.19
C SER A 155 16.44 -0.06 -8.91
N LEU A 156 17.02 -0.86 -8.03
CA LEU A 156 16.60 -0.82 -6.63
C LEU A 156 17.08 0.53 -6.09
N VAL A 157 16.20 1.54 -6.11
CA VAL A 157 16.41 2.75 -5.33
C VAL A 157 16.15 2.35 -3.88
N LEU A 158 17.13 1.64 -3.30
CA LEU A 158 17.26 1.57 -1.86
C LEU A 158 17.42 3.01 -1.43
N ASN A 159 16.31 3.61 -1.00
CA ASN A 159 16.32 4.82 -0.19
C ASN A 159 17.17 4.49 1.03
N LEU A 160 18.48 4.71 0.93
CA LEU A 160 19.46 4.66 2.00
C LEU A 160 19.17 5.85 2.94
N VAL A 161 17.97 5.85 3.53
CA VAL A 161 17.63 6.70 4.67
C VAL A 161 18.41 6.22 5.92
N LYS A 162 19.07 5.06 5.86
CA LYS A 162 19.91 4.53 6.94
C LYS A 162 21.27 5.23 7.11
N SER A 163 21.67 6.17 6.24
CA SER A 163 22.92 6.91 6.42
C SER A 163 22.73 8.43 6.35
N LYS A 164 22.18 9.03 7.41
CA LYS A 164 22.18 10.49 7.65
C LYS A 164 23.59 11.14 7.75
N LYS A 165 24.67 10.44 7.38
CA LYS A 165 26.07 10.90 7.52
C LYS A 165 26.68 11.49 6.25
N LEU A 166 26.05 11.34 5.09
CA LEU A 166 26.47 12.00 3.86
C LEU A 166 25.26 12.73 3.30
N ILE A 167 25.43 13.99 2.91
CA ILE A 167 24.47 14.85 2.18
C ILE A 167 23.63 15.76 3.08
N LYS A 168 23.86 17.07 2.88
CA LYS A 168 23.26 18.20 3.60
C LYS A 168 21.84 18.55 3.14
N ASP A 169 21.34 17.93 2.07
CA ASP A 169 19.96 18.08 1.58
C ASP A 169 19.42 16.76 0.99
N PRO A 170 18.55 16.03 1.73
CA PRO A 170 18.09 14.70 1.32
C PRO A 170 17.13 14.73 0.12
N VAL A 171 16.42 15.83 -0.13
CA VAL A 171 15.41 15.92 -1.20
C VAL A 171 16.07 16.08 -2.57
N LEU A 172 17.07 16.96 -2.66
CA LEU A 172 17.82 17.19 -3.90
C LEU A 172 18.57 15.92 -4.35
N CYS A 173 19.06 15.14 -3.39
CA CYS A 173 19.80 13.91 -3.65
C CYS A 173 18.90 12.78 -4.16
N LEU A 174 17.73 12.61 -3.55
CA LEU A 174 16.77 11.58 -3.96
C LEU A 174 16.29 11.78 -5.40
N CYS A 175 15.91 13.01 -5.73
CA CYS A 175 15.53 13.40 -7.08
C CYS A 175 16.62 13.11 -8.12
N LEU A 176 17.88 13.40 -7.77
CA LEU A 176 19.03 13.12 -8.63
C LEU A 176 19.22 11.61 -8.84
N PHE A 177 19.01 10.78 -7.81
CA PHE A 177 19.05 9.31 -7.96
C PHE A 177 18.00 8.77 -8.92
N TYR A 178 16.75 9.26 -8.85
CA TYR A 178 15.72 8.87 -9.83
C TYR A 178 16.08 9.29 -11.25
N LEU A 179 16.58 10.51 -11.44
CA LEU A 179 17.01 10.97 -12.76
C LEU A 179 18.17 10.15 -13.32
N LEU A 180 19.21 9.91 -12.51
CA LEU A 180 20.39 9.15 -12.92
C LEU A 180 20.03 7.71 -13.26
N SER A 181 19.26 7.03 -12.41
CA SER A 181 18.85 5.65 -12.66
C SER A 181 18.01 5.50 -13.93
N ARG A 182 17.09 6.42 -14.17
CA ARG A 182 16.30 6.45 -15.42
C ARG A 182 17.18 6.74 -16.63
N ASP A 183 18.11 7.69 -16.53
CA ASP A 183 19.01 8.04 -17.63
C ASP A 183 20.01 6.90 -17.95
N LEU A 184 20.42 6.11 -16.96
CA LEU A 184 21.25 4.91 -17.18
C LEU A 184 20.54 3.92 -18.10
N CYS A 185 19.29 3.56 -17.79
CA CYS A 185 18.50 2.70 -18.67
C CYS A 185 18.24 3.36 -20.03
N ARG A 186 17.93 4.67 -20.07
CA ARG A 186 17.69 5.38 -21.34
C ARG A 186 18.89 5.38 -22.28
N ARG A 187 20.12 5.38 -21.75
CA ARG A 187 21.36 5.37 -22.56
C ARG A 187 21.81 3.97 -22.95
N ASP A 188 21.32 2.95 -22.25
CA ASP A 188 21.65 1.56 -22.53
C ASP A 188 20.66 0.98 -23.54
N SER A 189 21.14 0.71 -24.76
CA SER A 189 20.32 0.12 -25.82
C SER A 189 19.85 -1.31 -25.53
N GLU A 190 20.42 -1.99 -24.52
CA GLU A 190 19.99 -3.31 -24.07
C GLU A 190 19.00 -3.23 -22.88
N CYS A 191 18.64 -2.03 -22.40
CA CYS A 191 17.64 -1.87 -21.34
C CYS A 191 16.23 -1.75 -21.93
N ASP A 192 15.49 -2.86 -21.93
CA ASP A 192 14.11 -2.91 -22.46
C ASP A 192 13.08 -2.31 -21.48
N TYR A 193 13.30 -2.51 -20.17
CA TYR A 193 12.36 -2.12 -19.11
C TYR A 193 13.09 -1.49 -17.92
N TYR A 194 12.48 -0.44 -17.36
CA TYR A 194 12.92 0.23 -16.14
C TYR A 194 11.91 0.01 -15.01
N LEU A 195 12.37 -0.56 -13.90
CA LEU A 195 11.57 -0.77 -12.69
C LEU A 195 12.10 0.11 -11.56
N SER A 196 11.27 1.05 -11.10
CA SER A 196 11.53 1.87 -9.91
C SER A 196 10.72 1.34 -8.74
N ILE A 197 11.40 1.01 -7.63
CA ILE A 197 10.78 0.55 -6.39
C ILE A 197 11.39 1.32 -5.23
N ASP A 198 10.52 1.90 -4.40
CA ASP A 198 10.90 2.60 -3.18
C ASP A 198 11.02 1.62 -2.00
N ALA A 199 11.85 1.95 -1.01
CA ALA A 199 12.16 1.05 0.11
C ALA A 199 10.97 0.79 1.05
N ASP A 200 9.91 1.60 0.99
CA ASP A 200 8.66 1.42 1.74
C ASP A 200 7.62 0.57 0.98
N VAL A 201 7.95 0.09 -0.23
CA VAL A 201 7.12 -0.85 -0.99
C VAL A 201 7.58 -2.28 -0.74
N MET A 202 6.73 -3.07 -0.09
CA MET A 202 6.96 -4.49 0.16
C MET A 202 6.16 -5.33 -0.84
N LEU A 203 6.81 -5.82 -1.89
CA LEU A 203 6.20 -6.73 -2.86
C LEU A 203 6.16 -8.15 -2.29
N THR A 204 4.96 -8.64 -1.99
CA THR A 204 4.74 -10.01 -1.52
C THR A 204 4.60 -10.99 -2.68
N ASN A 205 4.13 -10.50 -3.83
CA ASN A 205 3.94 -11.31 -5.03
C ASN A 205 5.22 -11.38 -5.86
N ARG A 206 5.85 -12.57 -5.88
CA ARG A 206 7.08 -12.83 -6.64
C ARG A 206 6.90 -12.73 -8.16
N GLN A 207 5.66 -12.75 -8.66
CA GLN A 207 5.33 -12.61 -10.08
C GLN A 207 5.07 -11.16 -10.50
N THR A 208 5.19 -10.18 -9.59
CA THR A 208 4.86 -8.77 -9.87
C THR A 208 5.45 -8.25 -11.17
N LEU A 209 6.77 -8.41 -11.38
CA LEU A 209 7.43 -7.93 -12.59
C LEU A 209 6.86 -8.59 -13.86
N LYS A 210 6.68 -9.91 -13.83
CA LYS A 210 6.12 -10.69 -14.93
C LYS A 210 4.71 -10.18 -15.29
N LEU A 211 3.85 -10.06 -14.29
CA LEU A 211 2.47 -9.60 -14.46
C LEU A 211 2.40 -8.18 -15.03
N LEU A 212 3.29 -7.27 -14.60
CA LEU A 212 3.35 -5.90 -15.12
C LEU A 212 3.85 -5.85 -16.58
N MET A 213 4.85 -6.67 -16.92
CA MET A 213 5.40 -6.74 -18.29
C MET A 213 4.38 -7.32 -19.26
N GLU A 214 3.65 -8.38 -18.87
CA GLU A 214 2.61 -9.00 -19.69
C GLU A 214 1.50 -8.01 -20.07
N GLN A 215 1.27 -6.95 -19.29
CA GLN A 215 0.27 -5.94 -19.61
C GLN A 215 0.67 -4.96 -20.71
N ASN A 216 1.91 -5.00 -21.21
CA ASN A 216 2.35 -4.28 -22.42
C ASN A 216 1.95 -2.79 -22.42
N ARG A 217 2.25 -2.07 -21.33
CA ARG A 217 1.98 -0.63 -21.18
C ARG A 217 3.29 0.14 -21.07
N LYS A 218 3.30 1.38 -21.58
CA LYS A 218 4.47 2.28 -21.52
C LYS A 218 4.92 2.59 -20.08
N ILE A 219 3.95 2.86 -19.20
CA ILE A 219 4.18 3.10 -17.77
C ILE A 219 3.09 2.35 -17.03
N ILE A 220 3.44 1.48 -16.08
CA ILE A 220 2.48 0.77 -15.24
C ILE A 220 3.02 0.55 -13.84
N GLY A 221 2.18 0.71 -12.83
CA GLY A 221 2.49 0.41 -11.43
C GLY A 221 1.54 -0.63 -10.84
N PRO A 222 2.01 -1.46 -9.90
CA PRO A 222 1.14 -2.29 -9.08
C PRO A 222 0.45 -1.43 -8.02
N LEU A 223 -0.85 -1.63 -7.78
CA LEU A 223 -1.52 -1.03 -6.63
C LEU A 223 -1.02 -1.71 -5.36
N VAL A 224 -0.42 -0.91 -4.47
CA VAL A 224 -0.04 -1.34 -3.12
C VAL A 224 -0.66 -0.40 -2.09
N THR A 225 -1.15 -0.98 -1.01
CA THR A 225 -1.92 -0.27 0.03
C THR A 225 -1.24 -0.45 1.38
N ARG A 226 -1.42 0.52 2.28
CA ARG A 226 -0.99 0.37 3.67
C ARG A 226 -1.96 -0.55 4.38
N HIS A 227 -1.44 -1.50 5.16
CA HIS A 227 -2.26 -2.50 5.84
C HIS A 227 -3.40 -1.86 6.65
N SER A 228 -4.62 -2.36 6.43
CA SER A 228 -5.86 -1.90 7.09
C SER A 228 -6.14 -0.39 6.97
N LYS A 229 -5.57 0.29 5.97
CA LYS A 229 -5.77 1.72 5.69
C LYS A 229 -6.10 1.92 4.20
N LEU A 230 -6.70 3.07 3.87
CA LEU A 230 -7.01 3.44 2.48
C LEU A 230 -5.83 4.08 1.75
N TRP A 231 -4.75 4.42 2.46
CA TRP A 231 -3.56 5.01 1.86
C TRP A 231 -2.89 4.03 0.90
N SER A 232 -2.65 4.46 -0.33
CA SER A 232 -2.03 3.67 -1.40
C SER A 232 -1.05 4.50 -2.22
N ASN A 233 -0.28 3.86 -3.11
CA ASN A 233 0.67 4.51 -4.02
C ASN A 233 0.00 5.21 -5.22
N PHE A 234 -1.29 5.53 -5.10
CA PHE A 234 -2.16 6.01 -6.18
C PHE A 234 -3.08 7.13 -5.72
N TRP A 235 -3.26 8.11 -6.59
CA TRP A 235 -4.27 9.14 -6.50
C TRP A 235 -5.27 8.93 -7.63
N GLY A 236 -6.55 8.87 -7.28
CA GLY A 236 -7.63 8.68 -8.27
C GLY A 236 -8.23 9.98 -8.78
N ALA A 237 -7.88 11.13 -8.22
CA ALA A 237 -8.21 12.42 -8.80
C ALA A 237 -7.13 13.45 -8.43
N LEU A 238 -7.13 14.57 -9.14
CA LEU A 238 -6.43 15.78 -8.73
C LEU A 238 -7.43 16.89 -8.38
N SER A 239 -7.05 17.75 -7.45
CA SER A 239 -7.72 19.04 -7.27
C SER A 239 -7.44 19.96 -8.48
N LEU A 240 -8.15 21.09 -8.57
CA LEU A 240 -7.90 22.11 -9.59
C LEU A 240 -6.45 22.66 -9.56
N ASP A 241 -5.84 22.66 -8.37
CA ASP A 241 -4.45 23.06 -8.15
C ASP A 241 -3.44 21.92 -8.40
N GLY A 242 -3.92 20.75 -8.85
CA GLY A 242 -3.13 19.57 -9.16
C GLY A 242 -2.55 18.84 -7.94
N TYR A 243 -3.13 19.04 -6.76
CA TYR A 243 -2.85 18.28 -5.54
C TYR A 243 -3.77 17.05 -5.43
N TYR A 244 -3.54 16.22 -4.41
CA TYR A 244 -4.36 15.03 -4.15
C TYR A 244 -5.84 15.40 -4.05
N ALA A 245 -6.66 14.73 -4.84
CA ALA A 245 -8.08 14.61 -4.58
C ALA A 245 -8.48 13.12 -4.55
N ARG A 246 -9.50 12.82 -3.75
CA ARG A 246 -10.09 11.49 -3.73
C ARG A 246 -11.12 11.42 -4.85
N SER A 247 -10.99 10.45 -5.76
CA SER A 247 -12.06 10.14 -6.71
C SER A 247 -13.19 9.36 -6.07
N GLU A 248 -14.37 9.44 -6.67
CA GLU A 248 -15.57 8.74 -6.22
C GLU A 248 -15.38 7.21 -6.12
N ASP A 249 -14.55 6.64 -7.00
CA ASP A 249 -14.28 5.20 -7.10
C ASP A 249 -13.07 4.73 -6.26
N TYR A 250 -12.37 5.63 -5.59
CA TYR A 250 -11.08 5.34 -4.94
C TYR A 250 -11.15 4.19 -3.93
N ILE A 251 -12.18 4.21 -3.08
CA ILE A 251 -12.35 3.20 -2.02
C ILE A 251 -12.61 1.83 -2.62
N GLU A 252 -13.42 1.75 -3.68
CA GLU A 252 -13.76 0.49 -4.32
C GLU A 252 -12.57 -0.12 -5.06
N ILE A 253 -11.68 0.71 -5.62
CA ILE A 253 -10.41 0.29 -6.23
C ILE A 253 -9.45 -0.25 -5.17
N VAL A 254 -9.25 0.50 -4.08
CA VAL A 254 -8.33 0.13 -2.99
C VAL A 254 -8.77 -1.15 -2.27
N GLN A 255 -10.08 -1.37 -2.16
CA GLN A 255 -10.65 -2.58 -1.56
C GLN A 255 -10.75 -3.77 -2.55
N GLY A 256 -10.36 -3.59 -3.81
CA GLY A 256 -10.47 -4.64 -4.83
C GLY A 256 -11.91 -4.97 -5.25
N LYS A 257 -12.90 -4.14 -4.89
CA LYS A 257 -14.29 -4.29 -5.35
C LYS A 257 -14.42 -3.95 -6.84
N ARG A 258 -13.55 -3.07 -7.34
CA ARG A 258 -13.38 -2.80 -8.78
C ARG A 258 -11.95 -3.11 -9.19
N THR A 259 -11.79 -4.17 -9.97
CA THR A 259 -10.52 -4.51 -10.60
C THR A 259 -10.37 -3.71 -11.89
N ILE A 260 -9.47 -2.73 -11.92
CA ILE A 260 -9.28 -1.79 -13.03
C ILE A 260 -7.78 -1.71 -13.37
N GLN A 261 -7.48 -1.60 -14.66
CA GLN A 261 -6.20 -1.07 -15.15
C GLN A 261 -6.42 0.41 -15.48
N ARG A 262 -6.01 1.31 -14.58
CA ARG A 262 -6.43 2.72 -14.60
C ARG A 262 -5.28 3.64 -14.97
N GLU A 263 -5.53 4.77 -15.61
CA GLU A 263 -4.56 5.86 -15.65
C GLU A 263 -4.35 6.54 -14.26
N LYS A 264 -3.12 6.88 -13.92
CA LYS A 264 -2.63 7.51 -12.69
C LYS A 264 -2.56 9.00 -12.88
N ASP A 265 -3.04 9.69 -11.87
CA ASP A 265 -2.96 11.13 -11.77
C ASP A 265 -1.61 11.53 -11.15
N SER A 266 -0.84 12.36 -11.85
CA SER A 266 0.42 12.91 -11.32
C SER A 266 0.14 14.17 -10.50
N PRO A 267 0.67 14.28 -9.26
CA PRO A 267 0.73 15.55 -8.55
C PRO A 267 1.46 16.63 -9.37
N SER A 268 1.00 17.88 -9.31
CA SER A 268 1.71 19.05 -9.86
C SER A 268 2.43 19.98 -8.87
N PRO A 269 2.90 19.60 -7.67
CA PRO A 269 3.81 20.48 -6.96
C PRO A 269 5.15 20.59 -7.70
N GLU A 270 5.76 21.76 -7.62
CA GLU A 270 7.01 22.18 -8.27
C GLU A 270 8.20 21.24 -7.99
N SER A 271 8.12 20.36 -6.99
CA SER A 271 9.11 19.33 -6.66
C SER A 271 9.00 18.03 -7.49
N PHE A 272 7.87 17.77 -8.16
CA PHE A 272 7.58 16.49 -8.83
C PHE A 272 7.55 16.57 -10.37
N HIS A 273 7.93 17.70 -10.96
CA HIS A 273 8.05 17.85 -12.42
C HIS A 273 8.88 16.74 -13.10
N MET A 274 9.81 16.11 -12.37
CA MET A 274 10.68 15.04 -12.87
C MET A 274 9.98 13.68 -13.07
N LEU A 275 8.87 13.43 -12.37
CA LEU A 275 8.06 12.21 -12.48
C LEU A 275 6.81 12.39 -13.37
N ARG A 276 6.64 13.57 -13.98
CA ARG A 276 5.53 13.80 -14.90
C ARG A 276 5.73 12.93 -16.15
N PRO A 277 4.73 12.15 -16.59
CA PRO A 277 4.84 11.44 -17.84
C PRO A 277 4.98 12.44 -18.99
N PRO A 278 5.67 12.07 -20.10
CA PRO A 278 5.66 12.86 -21.31
C PRO A 278 4.21 13.17 -21.74
N LYS A 279 3.98 14.35 -22.33
CA LYS A 279 2.63 14.74 -22.79
C LYS A 279 2.04 13.65 -23.68
N GLY A 280 0.82 13.21 -23.37
CA GLY A 280 0.12 12.17 -24.13
C GLY A 280 0.49 10.73 -23.77
N VAL A 281 1.24 10.50 -22.68
CA VAL A 281 1.53 9.16 -22.16
C VAL A 281 0.71 8.89 -20.90
N PHE A 282 -0.13 7.87 -20.95
CA PHE A 282 -0.89 7.39 -19.80
C PHE A 282 0.03 6.65 -18.83
N MET A 283 -0.18 6.86 -17.53
CA MET A 283 0.47 6.08 -16.47
C MET A 283 -0.52 5.05 -15.95
N TYR A 284 -0.31 3.76 -16.16
CA TYR A 284 -1.29 2.78 -15.71
C TYR A 284 -1.07 2.36 -14.24
N ILE A 285 -2.13 1.94 -13.57
CA ILE A 285 -2.09 1.19 -12.31
C ILE A 285 -2.95 -0.05 -12.43
N THR A 286 -2.50 -1.17 -11.88
CA THR A 286 -3.24 -2.42 -11.89
C THR A 286 -3.48 -2.91 -10.46
N ASN A 287 -4.72 -3.30 -10.16
CA ASN A 287 -5.09 -3.99 -8.93
C ASN A 287 -5.67 -5.39 -9.21
N ARG A 288 -5.33 -5.97 -10.37
CA ARG A 288 -5.77 -7.32 -10.80
C ARG A 288 -5.26 -8.45 -9.92
N HIS A 289 -4.15 -8.19 -9.24
CA HIS A 289 -3.53 -9.13 -8.33
C HIS A 289 -3.18 -8.39 -7.04
N GLU A 290 -3.09 -9.14 -5.96
CA GLU A 290 -2.42 -8.66 -4.76
C GLU A 290 -0.91 -8.65 -5.04
N PHE A 291 -0.31 -7.45 -5.06
CA PHE A 291 1.11 -7.29 -5.38
C PHE A 291 1.97 -7.15 -4.12
N GLY A 292 1.43 -6.51 -3.09
CA GLY A 292 2.19 -6.13 -1.91
C GLY A 292 1.51 -5.05 -1.10
N ARG A 293 2.30 -4.38 -0.26
CA ARG A 293 1.82 -3.41 0.73
C ARG A 293 2.84 -2.30 0.96
N LEU A 294 2.37 -1.20 1.55
CA LEU A 294 3.19 -0.06 1.94
C LEU A 294 3.53 -0.09 3.43
N ILE A 295 4.81 0.09 3.73
CA ILE A 295 5.36 0.20 5.08
C ILE A 295 5.22 1.64 5.58
N SER A 296 4.82 1.81 6.83
CA SER A 296 4.81 3.10 7.52
C SER A 296 6.22 3.54 7.89
N THR A 297 6.61 4.75 7.45
CA THR A 297 7.89 5.37 7.81
C THR A 297 7.72 6.65 8.64
N ALA A 298 6.49 7.11 8.87
CA ALA A 298 6.19 8.43 9.46
C ALA A 298 6.80 8.64 10.86
N ASN A 299 6.85 7.59 11.68
CA ASN A 299 7.33 7.63 13.07
C ASN A 299 8.49 6.67 13.32
N TYR A 300 9.28 6.34 12.28
CA TYR A 300 10.34 5.35 12.40
C TYR A 300 11.55 5.94 13.16
N ASN A 301 11.79 5.47 14.39
CA ASN A 301 12.95 5.85 15.17
C ASN A 301 14.19 5.05 14.71
N THR A 302 15.32 5.72 14.53
CA THR A 302 16.61 5.12 14.11
C THR A 302 17.67 5.15 15.21
N SER A 303 17.32 5.54 16.44
CA SER A 303 18.28 5.74 17.52
C SER A 303 18.68 4.46 18.26
N ARG A 304 17.97 3.35 18.02
CA ARG A 304 18.16 2.07 18.72
C ARG A 304 19.03 1.14 17.88
N LEU A 305 19.60 0.12 18.52
CA LEU A 305 20.44 -0.88 17.84
C LEU A 305 19.58 -1.67 16.83
N ASN A 306 18.43 -2.14 17.28
CA ASN A 306 17.45 -2.95 16.57
C ASN A 306 16.09 -2.24 16.53
N ASN A 307 16.04 -1.14 15.76
CA ASN A 307 14.86 -0.26 15.62
C ASN A 307 13.54 -0.96 15.27
N ASP A 308 13.62 -2.04 14.48
CA ASP A 308 12.45 -2.78 14.01
C ASP A 308 11.69 -3.48 15.16
N LEU A 309 12.33 -3.76 16.30
CA LEU A 309 11.67 -4.35 17.48
C LEU A 309 10.51 -3.48 17.97
N TRP A 310 10.59 -2.16 17.80
CA TRP A 310 9.56 -1.18 18.19
C TRP A 310 8.46 -0.97 17.15
N GLN A 311 8.50 -1.69 16.01
CA GLN A 311 7.55 -1.48 14.91
C GLN A 311 6.22 -2.24 15.04
N ILE A 312 5.99 -2.93 16.16
CA ILE A 312 4.80 -3.78 16.37
C ILE A 312 3.47 -3.05 16.17
N PHE A 313 3.42 -1.74 16.44
CA PHE A 313 2.21 -0.92 16.26
C PHE A 313 2.09 -0.29 14.87
N GLU A 314 3.20 0.21 14.30
CA GLU A 314 3.18 0.95 13.03
C GLU A 314 3.10 0.01 11.82
N ASN A 315 3.77 -1.14 11.92
CA ASN A 315 3.94 -2.15 10.88
C ASN A 315 3.74 -3.57 11.45
N PRO A 316 2.54 -3.90 11.96
CA PRO A 316 2.29 -5.16 12.69
C PRO A 316 2.48 -6.42 11.84
N VAL A 317 2.22 -6.35 10.53
CA VAL A 317 2.34 -7.50 9.62
C VAL A 317 3.81 -7.83 9.39
N GLU A 318 4.63 -6.83 9.06
CA GLU A 318 6.07 -6.94 8.89
C GLU A 318 6.72 -7.41 10.19
N TRP A 319 6.31 -6.82 11.32
CA TRP A 319 6.81 -7.20 12.64
C TRP A 319 6.51 -8.67 12.94
N ARG A 320 5.28 -9.12 12.67
CA ARG A 320 4.88 -10.52 12.87
C ARG A 320 5.69 -11.47 11.99
N GLU A 321 5.81 -11.20 10.69
CA GLU A 321 6.57 -12.04 9.76
C GLU A 321 8.06 -12.13 10.15
N LYS A 322 8.60 -11.07 10.75
CA LYS A 322 10.01 -10.99 11.17
C LYS A 322 10.27 -11.64 12.55
N TYR A 323 9.38 -11.42 13.51
CA TYR A 323 9.65 -11.70 14.93
C TYR A 323 8.84 -12.83 15.54
N ILE A 324 7.75 -13.26 14.91
CA ILE A 324 6.97 -14.41 15.38
C ILE A 324 7.46 -15.68 14.72
N HIS A 325 7.51 -16.75 15.50
CA HIS A 325 7.95 -18.06 15.04
C HIS A 325 7.04 -18.55 13.89
N PRO A 326 7.58 -19.07 12.77
CA PRO A 326 6.78 -19.48 11.61
C PRO A 326 5.71 -20.54 11.95
N ASN A 327 6.01 -21.44 12.88
CA ASN A 327 5.06 -22.47 13.34
C ASN A 327 4.07 -22.00 14.42
N TYR A 328 4.05 -20.72 14.82
CA TYR A 328 3.13 -20.22 15.84
C TYR A 328 1.67 -20.48 15.47
N THR A 329 1.29 -20.30 14.20
CA THR A 329 -0.10 -20.54 13.73
C THR A 329 -0.51 -22.02 13.81
N GLN A 330 0.45 -22.95 13.81
CA GLN A 330 0.20 -24.39 13.92
C GLN A 330 -0.32 -24.80 15.30
N ILE A 331 -0.11 -23.97 16.33
CA ILE A 331 -0.71 -24.15 17.66
C ILE A 331 -2.25 -24.19 17.55
N PHE A 332 -2.83 -23.32 16.74
CA PHE A 332 -4.27 -23.19 16.60
C PHE A 332 -4.86 -24.17 15.59
N THR A 333 -4.14 -24.45 14.50
CA THR A 333 -4.63 -25.29 13.39
C THR A 333 -4.36 -26.78 13.57
N HIS A 334 -3.16 -27.16 14.00
CA HIS A 334 -2.70 -28.56 14.10
C HIS A 334 -2.46 -29.01 15.53
N ASN A 335 -2.84 -28.17 16.51
CA ASN A 335 -2.63 -28.41 17.93
C ASN A 335 -1.17 -28.69 18.29
N HIS A 336 -0.23 -28.00 17.64
CA HIS A 336 1.21 -28.12 17.85
C HIS A 336 1.63 -27.46 19.17
N LEU A 337 1.27 -28.10 20.28
CA LEU A 337 1.49 -27.65 21.65
C LEU A 337 1.89 -28.86 22.49
N GLU A 338 2.98 -28.74 23.23
CA GLU A 338 3.51 -29.82 24.07
C GLU A 338 3.17 -29.56 25.54
N GLN A 339 3.05 -30.63 26.33
CA GLN A 339 2.83 -30.53 27.77
C GLN A 339 3.87 -31.37 28.52
N PRO A 340 5.11 -30.89 28.66
CA PRO A 340 6.20 -31.66 29.26
C PRO A 340 5.97 -32.01 30.74
N CYS A 341 5.23 -31.18 31.49
CA CYS A 341 4.84 -31.42 32.87
C CYS A 341 3.34 -31.15 33.06
N PRO A 342 2.69 -31.71 34.11
CA PRO A 342 1.29 -31.41 34.41
C PRO A 342 1.04 -29.90 34.47
N ASP A 343 0.03 -29.42 33.71
CA ASP A 343 -0.32 -28.00 33.54
C ASP A 343 0.82 -27.05 33.15
N VAL A 344 1.89 -27.57 32.53
CA VAL A 344 2.97 -26.79 31.92
C VAL A 344 2.93 -26.98 30.41
N PHE A 345 2.50 -25.95 29.68
CA PHE A 345 2.35 -25.99 28.23
C PHE A 345 3.53 -25.32 27.54
N TRP A 346 4.05 -25.92 26.47
CA TRP A 346 5.26 -25.51 25.77
C TRP A 346 5.01 -25.36 24.27
N PHE A 347 5.31 -24.18 23.72
CA PHE A 347 4.94 -23.83 22.34
C PHE A 347 5.91 -22.81 21.71
N PRO A 348 6.05 -22.80 20.37
CA PRO A 348 6.89 -21.82 19.68
C PRO A 348 6.21 -20.44 19.60
N VAL A 349 6.94 -19.35 19.81
CA VAL A 349 6.35 -18.00 19.67
C VAL A 349 7.29 -16.95 19.08
N LEU A 350 8.55 -16.86 19.51
CA LEU A 350 9.51 -15.89 18.96
C LEU A 350 10.37 -16.55 17.89
N SER A 351 10.70 -15.80 16.84
CA SER A 351 11.71 -16.22 15.86
C SER A 351 13.11 -16.20 16.49
N GLU A 352 14.06 -16.92 15.90
CA GLU A 352 15.46 -16.86 16.38
C GLU A 352 16.01 -15.44 16.33
N ARG A 353 15.66 -14.70 15.28
CA ARG A 353 16.02 -13.30 15.09
C ARG A 353 15.46 -12.40 16.19
N ALA A 354 14.21 -12.58 16.59
CA ALA A 354 13.64 -11.83 17.72
C ALA A 354 14.44 -12.06 18.99
N CYS A 355 14.82 -13.31 19.23
CA CYS A 355 15.59 -13.67 20.42
C CYS A 355 16.99 -13.02 20.42
N ASP A 356 17.69 -13.04 19.28
CA ASP A 356 19.02 -12.44 19.16
C ASP A 356 18.95 -10.92 19.30
N GLU A 357 18.05 -10.25 18.57
CA GLU A 357 17.94 -8.79 18.60
C GLU A 357 17.50 -8.28 19.99
N LEU A 358 16.66 -9.02 20.72
CA LEU A 358 16.30 -8.70 22.11
C LEU A 358 17.48 -8.83 23.06
N VAL A 359 18.27 -9.92 22.96
CA VAL A 359 19.47 -10.10 23.79
C VAL A 359 20.49 -9.01 23.50
N GLU A 360 20.70 -8.67 22.23
CA GLU A 360 21.60 -7.59 21.81
C GLU A 360 21.19 -6.23 22.42
N GLU A 361 19.91 -5.88 22.43
CA GLU A 361 19.43 -4.64 23.04
C GLU A 361 19.65 -4.61 24.57
N MET A 362 19.41 -5.74 25.25
CA MET A 362 19.64 -5.84 26.69
C MET A 362 21.13 -5.72 27.05
N GLU A 363 21.99 -6.39 26.29
CA GLU A 363 23.45 -6.28 26.45
C GLU A 363 23.97 -4.89 26.09
N HIS A 364 23.38 -4.23 25.08
CA HIS A 364 23.73 -2.87 24.70
C HIS A 364 23.38 -1.86 25.80
N PHE A 365 22.27 -2.06 26.51
CA PHE A 365 21.93 -1.28 27.69
C PHE A 365 22.90 -1.54 28.86
N GLY A 366 23.32 -2.80 29.05
CA GLY A 366 24.44 -3.21 29.89
C GLY A 366 24.26 -3.03 31.42
N SER A 367 23.18 -2.40 31.86
CA SER A 367 22.94 -2.11 33.28
C SER A 367 22.09 -3.21 33.94
N TRP A 368 22.68 -4.38 34.14
CA TRP A 368 22.07 -5.54 34.80
C TRP A 368 21.95 -5.37 36.34
N SER A 369 21.01 -6.06 37.00
CA SER A 369 20.73 -5.89 38.44
C SER A 369 21.85 -6.40 39.36
N GLY A 370 22.66 -7.34 38.88
CA GLY A 370 23.66 -8.07 39.66
C GLY A 370 23.08 -9.12 40.61
N GLY A 371 21.80 -9.49 40.46
CA GLY A 371 21.16 -10.58 41.22
C GLY A 371 21.05 -10.31 42.71
N ARG A 372 20.54 -9.14 43.12
CA ARG A 372 20.37 -8.74 44.53
C ARG A 372 18.91 -8.67 44.91
N HIS A 373 18.58 -9.05 46.14
CA HIS A 373 17.21 -8.95 46.67
C HIS A 373 16.68 -7.53 46.78
N GLU A 374 17.54 -6.53 46.86
CA GLU A 374 17.15 -5.13 46.87
C GLU A 374 17.53 -4.49 45.54
N ASP A 375 16.52 -4.13 44.75
CA ASP A 375 16.69 -3.39 43.51
C ASP A 375 15.88 -2.09 43.56
N LYS A 376 16.57 -0.95 43.59
CA LYS A 376 15.95 0.38 43.66
C LYS A 376 15.32 0.81 42.33
N ARG A 377 15.55 0.06 41.25
CA ARG A 377 15.05 0.34 39.89
C ARG A 377 13.62 -0.19 39.69
N ILE A 378 13.17 -1.08 40.57
CA ILE A 378 11.81 -1.65 40.55
C ILE A 378 10.88 -0.96 41.56
N THR A 379 9.59 -0.88 41.21
CA THR A 379 8.56 -0.33 42.09
C THR A 379 8.33 -1.28 43.27
N GLY A 380 8.79 -0.90 44.47
CA GLY A 380 8.68 -1.72 45.69
C GLY A 380 10.02 -2.14 46.30
N GLY A 381 11.13 -2.00 45.57
CA GLY A 381 12.49 -2.09 46.12
C GLY A 381 12.99 -3.47 46.55
N TYR A 382 12.16 -4.53 46.46
CA TYR A 382 12.48 -5.86 46.96
C TYR A 382 12.06 -6.97 45.98
N GLU A 383 13.01 -7.82 45.60
CA GLU A 383 12.82 -9.00 44.75
C GLU A 383 12.84 -10.26 45.62
N SER A 384 11.72 -11.00 45.63
CA SER A 384 11.60 -12.23 46.40
C SER A 384 12.51 -13.36 45.90
N VAL A 385 12.96 -13.28 44.64
CA VAL A 385 13.88 -14.23 44.02
C VAL A 385 14.93 -13.42 43.24
N PRO A 386 16.16 -13.26 43.73
CA PRO A 386 17.12 -12.34 43.18
C PRO A 386 17.60 -12.85 41.82
N THR A 387 17.28 -12.13 40.75
CA THR A 387 17.69 -12.49 39.38
C THR A 387 18.51 -11.38 38.77
N ASP A 388 19.53 -11.74 37.96
CA ASP A 388 20.32 -10.75 37.22
C ASP A 388 19.53 -10.31 35.98
N ASP A 389 18.85 -9.17 36.07
CA ASP A 389 17.80 -8.80 35.12
C ASP A 389 17.78 -7.31 34.70
N ILE A 390 17.05 -7.09 33.60
CA ILE A 390 16.69 -5.79 33.05
C ILE A 390 15.19 -5.82 32.77
N HIS A 391 14.45 -4.87 33.35
CA HIS A 391 13.04 -4.71 33.07
C HIS A 391 12.80 -4.01 31.73
N MET A 392 11.78 -4.44 30.99
CA MET A 392 11.39 -3.83 29.70
C MET A 392 11.14 -2.32 29.79
N ARG A 393 10.70 -1.79 30.95
CA ARG A 393 10.54 -0.35 31.18
C ARG A 393 11.86 0.42 31.14
N GLN A 394 12.98 -0.21 31.53
CA GLN A 394 14.29 0.45 31.57
C GLN A 394 14.85 0.74 30.18
N ILE A 395 14.39 0.00 29.16
CA ILE A 395 14.76 0.21 27.75
C ILE A 395 13.63 0.83 26.92
N ASP A 396 12.55 1.30 27.57
CA ASP A 396 11.33 1.82 26.94
C ASP A 396 10.70 0.83 25.93
N TYR A 397 10.60 -0.46 26.30
CA TYR A 397 10.00 -1.53 25.48
C TYR A 397 8.75 -2.16 26.13
N ASP A 398 8.27 -1.59 27.24
CA ASP A 398 7.17 -2.16 28.02
C ASP A 398 5.83 -2.13 27.27
N LYS A 399 5.55 -1.08 26.51
CA LYS A 399 4.30 -0.96 25.72
C LYS A 399 4.23 -2.00 24.61
N GLU A 400 5.32 -2.13 23.85
CA GLU A 400 5.47 -3.09 22.77
C GLU A 400 5.38 -4.52 23.31
N TRP A 401 6.06 -4.79 24.42
CA TRP A 401 6.03 -6.09 25.07
C TRP A 401 4.64 -6.45 25.59
N LEU A 402 3.93 -5.52 26.23
CA LEU A 402 2.55 -5.72 26.67
C LEU A 402 1.60 -5.98 25.50
N HIS A 403 1.79 -5.30 24.38
CA HIS A 403 1.02 -5.57 23.16
C HIS A 403 1.33 -6.96 22.60
N PHE A 404 2.61 -7.37 22.56
CA PHE A 404 3.00 -8.73 22.20
C PHE A 404 2.31 -9.78 23.09
N LEU A 405 2.28 -9.58 24.41
CA LEU A 405 1.59 -10.48 25.33
C LEU A 405 0.09 -10.58 25.03
N ARG A 406 -0.57 -9.45 24.74
CA ARG A 406 -1.99 -9.40 24.39
C ARG A 406 -2.29 -10.10 23.07
N GLU A 407 -1.50 -9.85 22.03
CA GLU A 407 -1.79 -10.36 20.69
C GLU A 407 -1.37 -11.84 20.51
N PHE A 408 -0.25 -12.26 21.11
CA PHE A 408 0.33 -13.58 20.83
C PHE A 408 0.26 -14.57 21.99
N ILE A 409 0.29 -14.10 23.24
CA ILE A 409 0.28 -15.00 24.41
C ILE A 409 -1.12 -15.24 24.93
N SER A 410 -1.95 -14.19 25.01
CA SER A 410 -3.34 -14.29 25.45
C SER A 410 -4.17 -15.34 24.67
N PRO A 411 -4.13 -15.41 23.32
CA PRO A 411 -4.91 -16.41 22.59
C PRO A 411 -4.49 -17.86 22.89
N VAL A 412 -3.19 -18.11 23.08
CA VAL A 412 -2.70 -19.45 23.48
C VAL A 412 -3.19 -19.78 24.89
N THR A 413 -3.19 -18.79 25.77
CA THR A 413 -3.64 -18.90 27.16
C THR A 413 -5.12 -19.30 27.26
N LEU A 414 -5.97 -18.68 26.43
CA LEU A 414 -7.40 -19.00 26.31
C LEU A 414 -7.62 -20.41 25.72
N LYS A 415 -6.76 -20.85 24.79
CA LYS A 415 -6.84 -22.18 24.18
C LYS A 415 -6.50 -23.29 25.18
N VAL A 416 -5.40 -23.15 25.92
CA VAL A 416 -4.90 -24.22 26.81
C VAL A 416 -5.63 -24.28 28.15
N PHE A 417 -6.27 -23.20 28.57
CA PHE A 417 -7.07 -23.16 29.79
C PHE A 417 -8.51 -22.72 29.46
N SER A 418 -9.27 -23.65 28.87
CA SER A 418 -10.67 -23.43 28.48
C SER A 418 -11.53 -22.95 29.66
N GLY A 419 -12.30 -21.88 29.46
CA GLY A 419 -13.14 -21.27 30.50
C GLY A 419 -12.46 -20.14 31.28
N TYR A 420 -11.17 -19.90 31.05
CA TYR A 420 -10.46 -18.73 31.56
C TYR A 420 -10.56 -17.58 30.56
N TYR A 421 -10.82 -16.35 31.02
CA TYR A 421 -10.87 -15.15 30.18
C TYR A 421 -9.75 -14.18 30.57
N THR A 422 -8.66 -14.15 29.80
CA THR A 422 -7.60 -13.15 29.93
C THR A 422 -8.06 -11.82 29.37
N LYS A 423 -8.42 -10.87 30.24
CA LYS A 423 -8.25 -9.45 29.94
C LYS A 423 -6.84 -9.11 30.39
N VAL A 424 -5.94 -8.72 29.47
CA VAL A 424 -4.59 -8.22 29.81
C VAL A 424 -4.72 -6.86 30.52
N GLY A 425 -5.30 -6.88 31.71
CA GLY A 425 -5.90 -5.77 32.44
C GLY A 425 -6.91 -6.28 33.48
N TRP A 426 -6.40 -6.47 34.71
CA TRP A 426 -7.09 -6.62 35.99
C TRP A 426 -8.24 -7.64 36.08
N THR A 427 -7.92 -8.87 36.52
CA THR A 427 -8.45 -9.59 37.73
C THR A 427 -7.81 -10.99 37.84
N GLU A 428 -7.31 -11.35 39.04
CA GLU A 428 -6.47 -12.52 39.42
C GLU A 428 -7.02 -13.95 39.11
N PRO A 429 -6.19 -15.04 39.13
CA PRO A 429 -4.77 -15.13 39.51
C PRO A 429 -3.78 -15.69 38.46
N SER A 430 -2.67 -14.95 38.30
CA SER A 430 -1.25 -15.30 38.22
C SER A 430 -0.78 -16.47 37.34
N ARG A 431 -0.34 -16.18 36.12
CA ARG A 431 0.42 -17.12 35.28
C ARG A 431 1.81 -16.60 34.99
N THR A 432 2.78 -17.51 35.01
CA THR A 432 4.15 -17.21 34.63
C THR A 432 4.38 -17.73 33.22
N TRP A 433 4.85 -16.85 32.36
CA TRP A 433 5.29 -17.17 31.01
C TRP A 433 6.81 -16.98 30.93
N LYS A 434 7.50 -17.98 30.39
CA LYS A 434 8.96 -17.94 30.23
C LYS A 434 9.34 -18.35 28.81
N THR A 435 10.13 -17.52 28.15
CA THR A 435 10.64 -17.76 26.80
C THR A 435 12.14 -17.87 26.82
N LEU A 436 12.67 -18.93 26.22
CA LEU A 436 14.11 -19.04 26.06
C LEU A 436 14.58 -18.17 24.90
N LEU A 437 15.44 -17.20 25.19
CA LEU A 437 16.08 -16.36 24.18
C LEU A 437 17.41 -16.95 23.70
N LYS A 438 18.20 -17.52 24.63
CA LYS A 438 19.49 -18.15 24.30
C LYS A 438 19.76 -19.37 25.19
N PRO A 439 20.00 -20.56 24.61
CA PRO A 439 20.31 -21.77 25.37
C PRO A 439 21.77 -21.75 25.86
N ALA A 440 22.00 -22.22 27.09
CA ALA A 440 23.35 -22.38 27.67
C ALA A 440 23.37 -23.51 28.73
N GLY A 441 22.55 -24.55 28.52
CA GLY A 441 22.23 -25.55 29.54
C GLY A 441 21.29 -25.01 30.62
N GLY A 442 20.97 -25.85 31.60
CA GLY A 442 19.97 -25.54 32.62
C GLY A 442 18.53 -25.62 32.10
N GLY A 443 17.58 -25.21 32.93
CA GLY A 443 16.18 -25.58 32.73
C GLY A 443 15.23 -25.00 33.76
N CYS A 444 14.08 -25.65 33.94
CA CYS A 444 13.13 -25.36 35.00
C CYS A 444 12.63 -26.68 35.61
N ARG A 445 12.77 -26.85 36.92
CA ARG A 445 12.26 -28.02 37.66
C ARG A 445 11.02 -27.63 38.44
N PHE A 446 9.98 -28.45 38.35
CA PHE A 446 8.74 -28.29 39.12
C PHE A 446 8.70 -29.35 40.23
N HIS A 447 8.91 -28.92 41.48
CA HIS A 447 9.14 -29.83 42.60
C HIS A 447 7.96 -30.74 42.89
N ARG A 448 6.74 -30.19 42.87
CA ARG A 448 5.52 -30.95 43.19
C ARG A 448 5.22 -32.09 42.22
N TYR A 449 5.77 -32.03 41.01
CA TYR A 449 5.55 -33.03 39.96
C TYR A 449 6.80 -33.85 39.65
N ASN A 450 7.92 -33.59 40.34
CA ASN A 450 9.24 -34.15 40.03
C ASN A 450 9.53 -34.15 38.51
N CYS A 451 9.23 -33.04 37.85
CA CYS A 451 9.33 -32.89 36.41
C CYS A 451 10.26 -31.73 36.05
N SER A 452 11.08 -31.91 35.02
CA SER A 452 12.10 -30.94 34.61
C SER A 452 12.04 -30.67 33.11
N ILE A 453 12.21 -29.41 32.73
CA ILE A 453 12.46 -28.99 31.35
C ILE A 453 13.96 -28.68 31.23
N GLU A 454 14.75 -29.64 30.75
CA GLU A 454 16.22 -29.59 30.77
C GLU A 454 16.87 -29.14 29.45
N SER A 455 16.10 -29.13 28.36
CA SER A 455 16.57 -28.71 27.03
C SER A 455 15.61 -27.70 26.39
N PRO A 456 15.49 -26.48 26.96
CA PRO A 456 14.65 -25.46 26.38
C PRO A 456 15.12 -25.10 24.95
N ARG A 457 14.15 -24.86 24.06
CA ARG A 457 14.35 -24.56 22.64
C ARG A 457 14.29 -23.04 22.44
N LYS A 458 15.23 -22.48 21.68
CA LYS A 458 15.27 -21.05 21.38
C LYS A 458 13.96 -20.61 20.72
N GLY A 459 13.38 -19.49 21.17
CA GLY A 459 12.11 -18.97 20.65
C GLY A 459 10.86 -19.72 21.11
N TRP A 460 11.01 -20.80 21.89
CA TRP A 460 9.91 -21.50 22.53
C TRP A 460 9.65 -20.98 23.94
N SER A 461 8.38 -20.98 24.30
CA SER A 461 7.90 -20.52 25.59
C SER A 461 7.11 -21.58 26.29
N PHE A 462 7.34 -21.70 27.59
CA PHE A 462 6.47 -22.49 28.45
C PHE A 462 5.64 -21.61 29.38
N MET A 463 4.42 -22.04 29.65
CA MET A 463 3.42 -21.36 30.45
C MET A 463 2.91 -22.29 31.54
N HIS A 464 2.84 -21.78 32.77
CA HIS A 464 2.32 -22.52 33.92
C HIS A 464 1.65 -21.58 34.93
N PRO A 465 0.77 -22.08 35.81
CA PRO A 465 0.26 -21.32 36.95
C PRO A 465 1.41 -20.79 37.83
N GLY A 466 1.33 -19.54 38.29
CA GLY A 466 2.40 -18.89 39.06
C GLY A 466 2.27 -19.03 40.57
N ARG A 467 1.06 -19.26 41.09
CA ARG A 467 0.77 -19.39 42.53
C ARG A 467 0.34 -20.82 42.89
N LEU A 468 0.51 -21.17 44.18
CA LEU A 468 0.06 -22.39 44.87
C LEU A 468 0.63 -23.73 44.34
N THR A 469 0.43 -24.05 43.06
CA THR A 469 0.56 -25.42 42.55
C THR A 469 1.89 -25.73 41.87
N HIS A 470 2.63 -24.72 41.41
CA HIS A 470 3.84 -24.89 40.58
C HIS A 470 5.06 -24.25 41.24
N LEU A 471 5.40 -24.69 42.46
CA LEU A 471 6.69 -24.39 43.06
C LEU A 471 7.81 -24.91 42.15
N HIS A 472 8.68 -24.01 41.71
CA HIS A 472 9.67 -24.31 40.68
C HIS A 472 11.03 -23.66 40.97
N GLU A 473 12.06 -24.26 40.39
CA GLU A 473 13.46 -23.87 40.51
C GLU A 473 14.10 -23.74 39.13
N GLY A 474 14.95 -22.72 38.95
CA GLY A 474 15.80 -22.62 37.76
C GLY A 474 17.00 -23.55 37.89
N LEU A 475 17.09 -24.56 37.02
CA LEU A 475 18.25 -25.46 37.03
C LEU A 475 19.52 -24.70 36.59
N PRO A 476 20.69 -25.00 37.20
CA PRO A 476 21.92 -24.28 36.96
C PRO A 476 22.36 -24.37 35.50
N THR A 477 22.85 -23.26 34.98
CA THR A 477 23.45 -23.14 33.64
C THR A 477 24.74 -23.94 33.59
N THR A 478 24.88 -24.87 32.65
CA THR A 478 26.04 -25.79 32.59
C THR A 478 27.21 -25.26 31.76
N GLY A 479 27.02 -24.18 30.99
CA GLY A 479 28.11 -23.49 30.30
C GLY A 479 27.65 -22.29 29.47
N GLY A 480 28.37 -21.16 29.56
CA GLY A 480 28.02 -19.91 28.88
C GLY A 480 26.95 -19.09 29.62
N THR A 481 26.25 -18.22 28.89
CA THR A 481 25.23 -17.31 29.44
C THR A 481 23.84 -17.65 28.89
N ARG A 482 22.89 -17.91 29.78
CA ARG A 482 21.49 -18.24 29.46
C ARG A 482 20.62 -17.00 29.59
N TYR A 483 19.84 -16.71 28.55
CA TYR A 483 18.88 -15.59 28.56
C TYR A 483 17.46 -16.13 28.46
N ILE A 484 16.58 -15.64 29.34
CA ILE A 484 15.15 -15.92 29.33
C ILE A 484 14.37 -14.62 29.43
N ALA A 485 13.28 -14.50 28.68
CA ALA A 485 12.28 -13.46 28.90
C ALA A 485 11.18 -14.02 29.79
N VAL A 486 10.92 -13.37 30.92
CA VAL A 486 9.89 -13.78 31.88
C VAL A 486 8.82 -12.71 31.95
N SER A 487 7.56 -13.12 32.04
CA SER A 487 6.45 -12.23 32.31
C SER A 487 5.51 -12.86 33.32
N PHE A 488 5.23 -12.13 34.38
CA PHE A 488 4.19 -12.43 35.35
C PHE A 488 2.92 -11.73 34.90
N VAL A 489 1.97 -12.49 34.36
CA VAL A 489 0.72 -11.98 33.79
C VAL A 489 -0.40 -12.22 34.80
N ASP A 490 -1.26 -11.22 34.97
CA ASP A 490 -2.31 -11.16 36.00
C ASP A 490 -1.73 -11.29 37.43
N PRO A 491 -0.76 -10.43 37.82
CA PRO A 491 0.06 -10.59 39.01
C PRO A 491 -0.70 -10.55 40.34
#